data_AF-A0A6A8AKJ8-F1
#
_entry.id   AF-A0A6A8AKJ8-F1
#
_cell.length_a   1.000
_cell.length_b   1.000
_cell.length_c   1.000
_cell.angle_alpha   90.00
_cell.angle_beta   90.00
_cell.angle_gamma   90.00
#
_symmetry.space_group_name_H-M   'P 1'
#
loop_
_entity.id
_entity.type
_entity.pdbx_description
1 polymer ?
#
loop_
_entity_poly.entity_id
_entity_poly.type
_entity_poly.pdbx_seq_one_letter_code
_entity_poly.pdbx_strand_id
1 'polypeptide(L)'
;MWKKRGIKSKAFFVFTIVASLIVIGVLVCQPVSSCYGPHITATISDTQININENVTVTGTVCLGLEEDLINLTVRVTFVRPDYSWIDQPVEADSETGEFSVTQKLDMAGYWNIFPIYGHINDRLGVTVIDPLADSSDPPPIVGSPFKPNLLLIAAAVTTVSIGAVFAVTGLKKKTRKISSFRLFIQVALVFLIFFGMFVDHEILPQPASKIPVHEFLVGTNVLGVSMSDGFPVPFFGCYYPCGKTVTCALWEIQTYIYPFWQTGRGWGVDYNSSGLVRLAVVFAAIILLSVLLGKFFCGWVCPFGLYMDLLTYLRKAVKIPHRDFSEVFNKKFHQLGYVILALLIVLSVIFGSEAIAGAQLVSGTEEGGFVYQYFSAPFCQVCPMKPFCVLLESTVGLIRPEWIFQVTTGAFYELGYYVTSLNLLVLGVVTAAAFFYRRSWCRICPLGALIALFNRFPPFKWVSLFRLDKVEEKCTKCGICKRVCPTQVTEVYDKKGGDVTTSNCIMCLRCVEMCPYEDALRLKAAGKTVLKSRNWLK
;
A
#
# COMPACT_ATOMS: atom_id res chain seq x y z
N MET A 1 -28.35 -35.33 14.11
CA MET A 1 -27.79 -34.18 14.86
C MET A 1 -26.26 -33.96 14.74
N TRP A 2 -25.53 -34.62 13.81
CA TRP A 2 -24.05 -34.53 13.70
C TRP A 2 -23.49 -33.48 12.71
N LYS A 3 -24.33 -32.69 12.04
CA LYS A 3 -23.89 -31.74 10.99
C LYS A 3 -23.63 -30.30 11.46
N LYS A 4 -24.05 -29.95 12.69
CA LYS A 4 -23.88 -28.59 13.27
C LYS A 4 -22.56 -28.38 14.05
N ARG A 5 -21.88 -29.44 14.53
CA ARG A 5 -20.62 -29.30 15.30
C ARG A 5 -19.39 -28.95 14.45
N GLY A 6 -19.34 -29.37 13.18
CA GLY A 6 -18.22 -29.03 12.28
C GLY A 6 -18.18 -27.56 11.81
N ILE A 7 -19.28 -26.83 11.93
CA ILE A 7 -19.39 -25.42 11.52
C ILE A 7 -18.72 -24.50 12.56
N LYS A 8 -18.93 -24.78 13.86
CA LYS A 8 -18.25 -24.06 14.94
C LYS A 8 -16.74 -24.30 14.91
N SER A 9 -16.31 -25.54 14.67
CA SER A 9 -14.88 -25.91 14.61
C SER A 9 -14.12 -25.16 13.50
N LYS A 10 -14.67 -25.01 12.29
CA LYS A 10 -13.98 -24.33 11.18
C LYS A 10 -13.97 -22.81 11.31
N ALA A 11 -15.06 -22.20 11.79
CA ALA A 11 -15.11 -20.76 12.06
C ALA A 11 -14.19 -20.39 13.23
N PHE A 12 -14.19 -21.21 14.29
CA PHE A 12 -13.29 -21.07 15.43
C PHE A 12 -11.83 -21.17 14.98
N PHE A 13 -11.46 -22.19 14.19
CA PHE A 13 -10.10 -22.36 13.68
C PHE A 13 -9.59 -21.17 12.85
N VAL A 14 -10.45 -20.59 12.01
CA VAL A 14 -10.12 -19.39 11.22
C VAL A 14 -9.94 -18.18 12.14
N PHE A 15 -10.81 -18.01 13.15
CA PHE A 15 -10.69 -16.94 14.13
C PHE A 15 -9.40 -17.06 14.96
N THR A 16 -9.04 -18.28 15.39
CA THR A 16 -7.80 -18.54 16.14
C THR A 16 -6.56 -18.21 15.32
N ILE A 17 -6.54 -18.54 14.02
CA ILE A 17 -5.42 -18.20 13.13
C ILE A 17 -5.29 -16.69 12.95
N VAL A 18 -6.40 -15.97 12.73
CA VAL A 18 -6.38 -14.50 12.57
C VAL A 18 -5.91 -13.84 13.86
N ALA A 19 -6.42 -14.26 15.02
CA ALA A 19 -5.97 -13.76 16.32
C ALA A 19 -4.49 -14.05 16.57
N SER A 20 -4.00 -15.23 16.20
CA SER A 20 -2.58 -15.60 16.35
C SER A 20 -1.67 -14.76 15.45
N LEU A 21 -2.09 -14.48 14.21
CA LEU A 21 -1.34 -13.62 13.28
C LEU A 21 -1.30 -12.16 13.76
N ILE A 22 -2.37 -11.65 14.38
CA ILE A 22 -2.40 -10.32 15.00
C ILE A 22 -1.42 -10.26 16.18
N VAL A 23 -1.42 -11.27 17.06
CA VAL A 23 -0.51 -11.34 18.22
C VAL A 23 0.96 -11.44 17.78
N ILE A 24 1.26 -12.22 16.75
CA ILE A 24 2.62 -12.31 16.19
C ILE A 24 3.03 -10.97 15.55
N GLY A 25 2.12 -10.27 14.87
CA GLY A 25 2.38 -8.94 14.33
C GLY A 25 2.77 -7.93 15.41
N VAL A 26 2.08 -7.93 16.54
CA VAL A 26 2.39 -7.06 17.70
C VAL A 26 3.74 -7.39 18.33
N LEU A 27 4.14 -8.67 18.36
CA LEU A 27 5.41 -9.12 18.96
C LEU A 27 6.65 -8.86 18.09
N VAL A 28 6.50 -8.62 16.79
CA VAL A 28 7.61 -8.48 15.82
C VAL A 28 7.85 -7.04 15.38
N CYS A 29 6.90 -6.13 15.59
CA CYS A 29 7.07 -4.72 15.24
C CYS A 29 7.90 -3.97 16.30
N GLN A 30 8.95 -3.27 15.86
CA GLN A 30 9.82 -2.45 16.70
C GLN A 30 9.65 -0.97 16.32
N PRO A 31 9.57 -0.03 17.28
CA PRO A 31 9.51 1.40 17.00
C PRO A 31 10.83 1.92 16.42
N VAL A 32 10.73 2.88 15.48
CA VAL A 32 11.87 3.53 14.83
C VAL A 32 12.43 4.63 15.73
N SER A 33 13.68 5.06 15.52
CA SER A 33 14.33 6.10 16.31
C SER A 33 15.00 7.18 15.45
N SER A 34 14.69 8.46 15.79
CA SER A 34 15.37 9.78 15.60
C SER A 34 15.04 10.67 14.37
N CYS A 35 15.17 12.00 14.59
CA CYS A 35 14.82 13.19 13.76
C CYS A 35 16.02 13.78 12.97
N TYR A 36 15.83 14.42 11.78
CA TYR A 36 16.93 15.08 10.97
C TYR A 36 16.58 16.06 9.77
N GLY A 37 16.36 17.38 9.83
CA GLY A 37 16.14 18.26 8.61
C GLY A 37 14.91 19.18 8.70
N PRO A 38 14.50 20.02 7.72
CA PRO A 38 13.46 21.04 7.93
C PRO A 38 12.10 20.43 8.22
N HIS A 39 11.85 20.24 9.52
CA HIS A 39 10.60 19.83 10.10
C HIS A 39 10.25 20.87 11.15
N ILE A 40 8.96 21.14 11.26
CA ILE A 40 8.42 22.07 12.24
C ILE A 40 7.98 21.24 13.44
N THR A 41 8.78 21.23 14.49
CA THR A 41 8.32 20.72 15.78
C THR A 41 7.56 21.83 16.47
N ALA A 42 6.26 21.65 16.69
CA ALA A 42 5.42 22.64 17.35
C ALA A 42 4.72 22.04 18.56
N THR A 43 4.52 22.87 19.57
CA THR A 43 3.79 22.60 20.80
C THR A 43 2.81 23.75 21.07
N ILE A 44 1.77 23.49 21.85
CA ILE A 44 0.80 24.49 22.29
C ILE A 44 0.96 24.77 23.78
N SER A 45 0.66 25.99 24.20
CA SER A 45 0.69 26.40 25.61
C SER A 45 -0.27 25.56 26.46
N ASP A 46 -1.48 25.33 25.95
CA ASP A 46 -2.57 24.72 26.70
C ASP A 46 -3.43 23.83 25.78
N THR A 47 -3.76 22.62 26.24
CA THR A 47 -4.65 21.70 25.53
C THR A 47 -6.13 21.98 25.79
N GLN A 48 -6.43 22.82 26.79
CA GLN A 48 -7.80 23.17 27.20
C GLN A 48 -7.83 24.62 27.70
N ILE A 49 -8.70 25.45 27.11
CA ILE A 49 -8.83 26.88 27.43
C ILE A 49 -10.29 27.31 27.47
N ASN A 50 -10.61 28.47 28.05
CA ASN A 50 -11.94 29.06 27.94
C ASN A 50 -12.12 29.81 26.61
N ILE A 51 -13.38 30.01 26.21
CA ILE A 51 -13.72 30.84 25.05
C ILE A 51 -13.09 32.22 25.20
N ASN A 52 -12.56 32.75 24.10
CA ASN A 52 -11.85 34.03 24.06
C ASN A 52 -10.51 34.06 24.80
N GLU A 53 -9.97 32.92 25.23
CA GLU A 53 -8.57 32.85 25.66
C GLU A 53 -7.63 32.64 24.45
N ASN A 54 -6.36 32.96 24.67
CA ASN A 54 -5.32 32.88 23.67
C ASN A 54 -4.58 31.55 23.79
N VAL A 55 -4.29 30.92 22.67
CA VAL A 55 -3.35 29.79 22.59
C VAL A 55 -2.11 30.27 21.88
N THR A 56 -0.96 29.95 22.46
CA THR A 56 0.33 30.18 21.81
C THR A 56 0.85 28.86 21.28
N VAL A 57 1.15 28.83 19.98
CA VAL A 57 1.87 27.75 19.31
C VAL A 57 3.32 28.17 19.26
N THR A 58 4.16 27.46 19.99
CA THR A 58 5.62 27.61 19.94
C THR A 58 6.20 26.44 19.17
N GLY A 59 7.16 26.69 18.31
CA GLY A 59 7.82 25.62 17.61
C GLY A 59 9.19 26.00 17.12
N THR A 60 9.90 25.01 16.64
CA THR A 60 11.22 25.16 16.05
C THR A 60 11.18 24.57 14.65
N VAL A 61 11.60 25.36 13.68
CA VAL A 61 11.94 24.91 12.34
C VAL A 61 13.36 24.38 12.42
N CYS A 62 13.52 23.07 12.28
CA CYS A 62 14.85 22.48 12.36
C CYS A 62 15.67 22.83 11.11
N LEU A 63 16.55 23.83 11.23
CA LEU A 63 17.42 24.29 10.15
C LEU A 63 18.38 23.15 9.75
N GLY A 64 18.34 22.72 8.49
CA GLY A 64 19.36 21.82 7.94
C GLY A 64 20.73 22.50 7.91
N LEU A 65 21.80 21.73 7.76
CA LEU A 65 23.21 22.19 7.73
C LEU A 65 23.58 23.11 6.53
N GLU A 66 22.62 23.71 5.82
CA GLU A 66 22.86 24.63 4.71
C GLU A 66 22.62 26.08 5.15
N GLU A 67 23.67 26.91 5.01
CA GLU A 67 23.78 28.30 5.48
C GLU A 67 22.88 29.32 4.76
N ASP A 68 21.99 28.90 3.84
CA ASP A 68 21.33 29.80 2.87
C ASP A 68 19.82 30.07 3.11
N LEU A 69 19.22 29.64 4.22
CA LEU A 69 17.79 29.89 4.51
C LEU A 69 17.56 31.15 5.35
N ILE A 70 17.92 32.30 4.79
CA ILE A 70 17.64 33.62 5.38
C ILE A 70 16.15 33.95 5.12
N ASN A 71 15.32 33.86 6.18
CA ASN A 71 13.88 34.17 6.25
C ASN A 71 12.92 33.01 5.87
N LEU A 72 12.78 32.04 6.77
CA LEU A 72 11.74 31.01 6.70
C LEU A 72 10.41 31.53 7.28
N THR A 73 9.41 31.77 6.44
CA THR A 73 8.04 32.06 6.89
C THR A 73 7.25 30.77 7.08
N VAL A 74 6.89 30.47 8.34
CA VAL A 74 5.99 29.38 8.72
C VAL A 74 4.55 29.87 8.66
N ARG A 75 3.66 29.15 7.97
CA ARG A 75 2.22 29.44 8.03
C ARG A 75 1.57 28.56 9.10
N VAL A 76 0.93 29.15 10.11
CA VAL A 76 0.15 28.40 11.10
C VAL A 76 -1.33 28.61 10.83
N THR A 77 -2.07 27.52 10.65
CA THR A 77 -3.51 27.52 10.37
C THR A 77 -4.28 27.03 11.58
N PHE A 78 -5.20 27.86 12.09
CA PHE A 78 -6.14 27.52 13.15
C PHE A 78 -7.52 27.22 12.55
N VAL A 79 -7.98 25.98 12.64
CA VAL A 79 -9.28 25.52 12.11
C VAL A 79 -10.29 25.43 13.25
N ARG A 80 -11.39 26.16 13.09
CA ARG A 80 -12.53 26.20 14.00
C ARG A 80 -13.35 24.89 13.96
N PRO A 81 -14.18 24.64 14.98
CA PRO A 81 -15.07 23.47 15.03
C PRO A 81 -16.08 23.38 13.86
N ASP A 82 -16.40 24.51 13.22
CA ASP A 82 -17.29 24.61 12.06
C ASP A 82 -16.55 24.47 10.70
N TYR A 83 -15.26 24.15 10.72
CA TYR A 83 -14.37 24.05 9.57
C TYR A 83 -14.03 25.36 8.86
N SER A 84 -14.35 26.53 9.45
CA SER A 84 -13.71 27.79 9.04
C SER A 84 -12.28 27.90 9.62
N TRP A 85 -11.41 28.73 9.05
CA TRP A 85 -10.00 28.77 9.47
C TRP A 85 -9.40 30.19 9.48
N ILE A 86 -8.32 30.33 10.25
CA ILE A 86 -7.52 31.55 10.40
C ILE A 86 -6.07 31.17 10.06
N ASP A 87 -5.51 31.79 9.04
CA ASP A 87 -4.11 31.61 8.64
C ASP A 87 -3.25 32.76 9.18
N GLN A 88 -2.17 32.41 9.88
CA GLN A 88 -1.18 33.36 10.38
C GLN A 88 0.22 33.00 9.86
N PRO A 89 0.80 33.81 8.96
CA PRO A 89 2.21 33.69 8.60
C PRO A 89 3.07 34.25 9.73
N VAL A 90 4.09 33.51 10.14
CA VAL A 90 5.08 33.89 11.16
C VAL A 90 6.47 33.64 10.63
N GLU A 91 7.35 34.61 10.76
CA GLU A 91 8.77 34.47 10.43
C GLU A 91 9.46 33.73 11.57
N ALA A 92 10.15 32.63 11.23
CA ALA A 92 11.01 31.91 12.16
C ALA A 92 12.33 32.65 12.32
N ASP A 93 12.88 32.60 13.52
CA ASP A 93 14.18 33.18 13.85
C ASP A 93 15.28 32.58 12.97
N SER A 94 16.14 33.43 12.41
CA SER A 94 17.12 33.03 11.40
C SER A 94 18.28 32.20 11.95
N GLU A 95 18.55 32.24 13.26
CA GLU A 95 19.67 31.53 13.89
C GLU A 95 19.22 30.25 14.60
N THR A 96 18.05 30.29 15.22
CA THR A 96 17.52 29.20 16.06
C THR A 96 16.38 28.42 15.40
N GLY A 97 15.75 29.00 14.37
CA GLY A 97 14.56 28.44 13.72
C GLY A 97 13.30 28.52 14.59
N GLU A 98 13.34 29.15 15.76
CA GLU A 98 12.19 29.25 16.66
C GLU A 98 11.11 30.17 16.07
N PHE A 99 9.85 29.78 16.21
CA PHE A 99 8.70 30.63 15.91
C PHE A 99 7.67 30.52 17.03
N SER A 100 6.94 31.61 17.23
CA SER A 100 5.83 31.66 18.18
C SER A 100 4.68 32.43 17.55
N VAL A 101 3.49 31.85 17.60
CA VAL A 101 2.27 32.49 17.12
C VAL A 101 1.17 32.37 18.15
N THR A 102 0.46 33.46 18.40
CA THR A 102 -0.64 33.48 19.37
C THR A 102 -1.94 33.81 18.66
N GLN A 103 -2.95 32.98 18.88
CA GLN A 103 -4.28 33.17 18.31
C GLN A 103 -5.34 33.07 19.41
N LYS A 104 -6.30 33.99 19.37
CA LYS A 104 -7.48 33.96 20.23
C LYS A 104 -8.50 32.99 19.65
N LEU A 105 -8.99 32.05 20.47
CA LEU A 105 -9.98 31.06 20.03
C LEU A 105 -11.38 31.52 20.43
N ASP A 106 -12.20 31.85 19.43
CA ASP A 106 -13.48 32.57 19.59
C ASP A 106 -14.72 31.68 19.56
N MET A 107 -14.54 30.36 19.46
CA MET A 107 -15.62 29.38 19.36
C MET A 107 -15.37 28.22 20.33
N ALA A 108 -16.41 27.84 21.06
CA ALA A 108 -16.36 26.64 21.90
C ALA A 108 -16.33 25.36 21.03
N GLY A 109 -15.56 24.36 21.47
CA GLY A 109 -15.38 23.10 20.75
C GLY A 109 -13.91 22.78 20.46
N TYR A 110 -13.68 21.77 19.61
CA TYR A 110 -12.36 21.25 19.30
C TYR A 110 -11.73 21.99 18.10
N TRP A 111 -10.59 22.64 18.34
CA TRP A 111 -9.82 23.36 17.33
C TRP A 111 -8.63 22.53 16.83
N ASN A 112 -8.37 22.58 15.53
CA ASN A 112 -7.18 21.96 14.92
C ASN A 112 -6.16 23.02 14.53
N ILE A 113 -4.89 22.76 14.81
CA ILE A 113 -3.80 23.69 14.52
C ILE A 113 -2.78 22.97 13.64
N PHE A 114 -2.42 23.61 12.52
CA PHE A 114 -1.48 23.07 11.53
C PHE A 114 -0.35 24.06 11.26
N PRO A 115 0.90 23.76 11.66
CA PRO A 115 2.07 24.51 11.21
C PRO A 115 2.53 23.99 9.83
N ILE A 116 2.63 24.87 8.84
CA ILE A 116 2.88 24.51 7.44
C ILE A 116 4.30 24.90 7.03
N TYR A 117 5.17 23.89 7.05
CA TYR A 117 6.16 23.51 6.04
C TYR A 117 6.67 22.12 6.45
N GLY A 118 5.90 21.08 6.13
CA GLY A 118 6.24 19.68 6.44
C GLY A 118 5.12 18.92 7.14
N HIS A 119 4.41 18.08 6.37
CA HIS A 119 3.53 16.98 6.81
C HIS A 119 2.26 17.26 7.64
N ILE A 120 1.20 16.48 7.33
CA ILE A 120 -0.12 16.47 8.00
C ILE A 120 -0.07 15.92 9.45
N ASN A 121 1.08 15.40 9.87
CA ASN A 121 1.18 14.52 11.04
C ASN A 121 1.48 15.27 12.35
N ASP A 122 1.78 16.57 12.30
CA ASP A 122 2.00 17.43 13.47
C ASP A 122 0.72 18.22 13.82
N ARG A 123 -0.42 17.51 13.89
CA ARG A 123 -1.70 18.10 14.27
C ARG A 123 -1.71 18.40 15.77
N LEU A 124 -1.77 19.69 16.11
CA LEU A 124 -2.00 20.14 17.48
C LEU A 124 -3.50 20.39 17.68
N GLY A 125 -4.00 20.13 18.90
CA GLY A 125 -5.43 20.20 19.21
C GLY A 125 -5.69 20.91 20.53
N VAL A 126 -6.68 21.80 20.52
CA VAL A 126 -7.11 22.56 21.71
C VAL A 126 -8.62 22.40 21.90
N THR A 127 -9.05 22.10 23.12
CA THR A 127 -10.47 22.10 23.50
C THR A 127 -10.84 23.43 24.13
N VAL A 128 -11.79 24.16 23.53
CA VAL A 128 -12.28 25.45 24.04
C VAL A 128 -13.60 25.24 24.79
N ILE A 129 -13.64 25.62 26.07
CA ILE A 129 -14.82 25.53 26.95
C ILE A 129 -15.54 26.88 27.02
N ASP A 130 -16.86 26.88 26.95
CA ASP A 130 -17.66 28.06 27.30
C ASP A 130 -18.14 27.94 28.76
N PRO A 131 -17.64 28.77 29.69
CA PRO A 131 -18.08 28.75 31.10
C PRO A 131 -19.49 29.31 31.31
N LEU A 132 -20.09 29.97 30.32
CA LEU A 132 -21.47 30.49 30.34
C LEU A 132 -22.47 29.56 29.66
N ALA A 133 -22.01 28.50 28.98
CA ALA A 133 -22.87 27.47 28.45
C ALA A 133 -23.48 26.69 29.61
N ASP A 134 -24.82 26.67 29.68
CA ASP A 134 -25.56 25.91 30.68
C ASP A 134 -25.07 24.45 30.70
N SER A 135 -24.71 23.97 31.90
CA SER A 135 -24.08 22.68 32.19
C SER A 135 -24.89 21.43 31.77
N SER A 136 -25.98 21.61 31.03
CA SER A 136 -26.80 20.54 30.47
C SER A 136 -26.16 19.85 29.28
N ASP A 137 -25.19 20.47 28.60
CA ASP A 137 -24.34 19.82 27.59
C ASP A 137 -22.86 20.09 27.89
N PRO A 138 -22.11 19.14 28.49
CA PRO A 138 -20.67 19.30 28.66
C PRO A 138 -20.03 19.49 27.27
N PRO A 139 -19.04 20.40 27.11
CA PRO A 139 -18.23 20.41 25.90
C PRO A 139 -17.69 18.98 25.73
N PRO A 140 -17.73 18.41 24.52
CA PRO A 140 -17.25 17.05 24.33
C PRO A 140 -15.82 17.01 24.84
N ILE A 141 -15.61 16.26 25.92
CA ILE A 141 -14.29 15.92 26.42
C ILE A 141 -13.67 15.07 25.31
N VAL A 142 -13.01 15.73 24.35
CA VAL A 142 -12.00 15.10 23.52
C VAL A 142 -10.74 15.10 24.37
N GLY A 143 -10.77 14.31 25.44
CA GLY A 143 -9.53 13.69 25.82
C GLY A 143 -9.02 12.94 24.59
N SER A 144 -7.72 12.73 24.51
CA SER A 144 -7.22 11.55 23.84
C SER A 144 -7.18 10.41 24.87
N PRO A 145 -8.31 9.79 25.29
CA PRO A 145 -8.21 8.44 25.76
C PRO A 145 -8.12 7.59 24.50
N PHE A 146 -7.14 6.70 24.47
CA PHE A 146 -7.18 5.48 23.67
C PHE A 146 -8.63 5.07 23.34
N LYS A 147 -9.03 5.33 22.11
CA LYS A 147 -10.29 4.84 21.56
C LYS A 147 -9.92 4.22 20.23
N PRO A 148 -9.81 2.88 20.15
CA PRO A 148 -9.86 2.20 18.86
C PRO A 148 -10.94 2.86 18.00
N ASN A 149 -10.66 3.18 16.74
CA ASN A 149 -11.70 3.65 15.82
C ASN A 149 -12.70 2.49 15.62
N LEU A 150 -13.65 2.39 16.54
CA LEU A 150 -14.57 1.27 16.68
C LEU A 150 -15.41 1.12 15.42
N LEU A 151 -15.67 2.22 14.69
CA LEU A 151 -16.36 2.20 13.41
C LEU A 151 -15.50 1.52 12.34
N LEU A 152 -14.22 1.89 12.23
CA LEU A 152 -13.30 1.32 11.26
C LEU A 152 -12.98 -0.14 11.58
N ILE A 153 -12.77 -0.47 12.86
CA ILE A 153 -12.59 -1.83 13.35
C ILE A 153 -13.88 -2.64 13.13
N ALA A 154 -15.06 -2.10 13.41
CA ALA A 154 -16.31 -2.77 13.12
C ALA A 154 -16.49 -2.99 11.61
N ALA A 155 -16.13 -2.03 10.76
CA ALA A 155 -16.16 -2.16 9.31
C ALA A 155 -15.17 -3.24 8.82
N ALA A 156 -13.98 -3.31 9.42
CA ALA A 156 -12.98 -4.34 9.13
C ALA A 156 -13.48 -5.73 9.54
N VAL A 157 -13.91 -5.89 10.80
CA VAL A 157 -14.48 -7.13 11.34
C VAL A 157 -15.69 -7.57 10.53
N THR A 158 -16.56 -6.64 10.14
CA THR A 158 -17.73 -6.91 9.32
C THR A 158 -17.32 -7.37 7.92
N THR A 159 -16.39 -6.68 7.27
CA THR A 159 -15.88 -7.05 5.94
C THR A 159 -15.20 -8.42 5.94
N VAL A 160 -14.36 -8.69 6.93
CA VAL A 160 -13.72 -10.01 7.11
C VAL A 160 -14.76 -11.09 7.39
N SER A 161 -15.76 -10.81 8.23
CA SER A 161 -16.84 -11.74 8.56
C SER A 161 -17.69 -12.06 7.33
N ILE A 162 -18.05 -11.04 6.53
CA ILE A 162 -18.74 -11.21 5.25
C ILE A 162 -17.87 -12.06 4.30
N GLY A 163 -16.58 -11.74 4.19
CA GLY A 163 -15.61 -12.52 3.43
C GLY A 163 -15.56 -13.99 3.86
N ALA A 164 -15.57 -14.25 5.16
CA ALA A 164 -15.61 -15.60 5.74
C ALA A 164 -16.91 -16.32 5.39
N VAL A 165 -18.06 -15.65 5.48
CA VAL A 165 -19.36 -16.21 5.06
C VAL A 165 -19.35 -16.54 3.57
N PHE A 166 -18.84 -15.66 2.71
CA PHE A 166 -18.69 -15.91 1.28
C PHE A 166 -17.73 -17.06 0.99
N ALA A 167 -16.64 -17.20 1.74
CA ALA A 167 -15.76 -18.36 1.66
C ALA A 167 -16.51 -19.63 2.04
N VAL A 168 -17.17 -19.68 3.19
CA VAL A 168 -17.87 -20.88 3.67
C VAL A 168 -19.00 -21.28 2.72
N THR A 169 -19.81 -20.33 2.25
CA THR A 169 -20.88 -20.59 1.29
C THR A 169 -20.33 -21.01 -0.08
N GLY A 170 -19.25 -20.38 -0.53
CA GLY A 170 -18.55 -20.73 -1.76
C GLY A 170 -17.88 -22.11 -1.72
N LEU A 171 -17.33 -22.50 -0.57
CA LEU A 171 -16.76 -23.83 -0.32
C LEU A 171 -17.79 -24.95 -0.43
N LYS A 172 -19.09 -24.65 -0.32
CA LYS A 172 -20.17 -25.63 -0.58
C LYS A 172 -20.36 -25.89 -2.08
N LYS A 173 -20.06 -24.93 -2.95
CA LYS A 173 -20.19 -25.09 -4.40
C LYS A 173 -19.01 -25.91 -4.94
N LYS A 174 -19.29 -27.03 -5.61
CA LYS A 174 -18.26 -27.91 -6.21
C LYS A 174 -17.28 -27.14 -7.12
N THR A 175 -17.75 -26.12 -7.83
CA THR A 175 -17.00 -25.35 -8.84
C THR A 175 -16.38 -24.03 -8.35
N ARG A 176 -16.54 -23.65 -7.07
CA ARG A 176 -16.06 -22.35 -6.56
C ARG A 176 -15.22 -22.44 -5.28
N LYS A 177 -14.78 -23.64 -4.89
CA LYS A 177 -14.03 -23.86 -3.64
C LYS A 177 -12.74 -23.05 -3.55
N ILE A 178 -11.93 -23.06 -4.62
CA ILE A 178 -10.63 -22.40 -4.65
C ILE A 178 -10.83 -20.90 -4.83
N SER A 179 -11.71 -20.48 -5.75
CA SER A 179 -12.00 -19.06 -5.98
C SER A 179 -12.51 -18.36 -4.72
N SER A 180 -13.39 -19.01 -3.95
CA SER A 180 -13.94 -18.45 -2.71
C SER A 180 -12.94 -18.44 -1.55
N PHE A 181 -12.09 -19.47 -1.45
CA PHE A 181 -11.01 -19.48 -0.45
C PHE A 181 -9.97 -18.39 -0.72
N ARG A 182 -9.60 -18.21 -1.98
CA ARG A 182 -8.69 -17.14 -2.42
C ARG A 182 -9.23 -15.74 -2.09
N LEU A 183 -10.52 -15.50 -2.35
CA LEU A 183 -11.16 -14.21 -2.02
C LEU A 183 -11.06 -13.91 -0.52
N PHE A 184 -11.31 -14.91 0.33
CA PHE A 184 -11.19 -14.76 1.78
C PHE A 184 -9.75 -14.42 2.21
N ILE A 185 -8.75 -15.13 1.67
CA ILE A 185 -7.34 -14.82 1.94
C ILE A 185 -6.99 -13.40 1.51
N GLN A 186 -7.41 -12.99 0.30
CA GLN A 186 -7.15 -11.63 -0.20
C GLN A 186 -7.76 -10.57 0.72
N VAL A 187 -9.02 -10.74 1.14
CA VAL A 187 -9.68 -9.80 2.06
C VAL A 187 -8.92 -9.72 3.38
N ALA A 188 -8.60 -10.86 4.00
CA ALA A 188 -7.88 -10.90 5.27
C ALA A 188 -6.48 -10.26 5.18
N LEU A 189 -5.73 -10.52 4.10
CA LEU A 189 -4.39 -9.97 3.91
C LEU A 189 -4.39 -8.47 3.65
N VAL A 190 -5.41 -7.90 3.02
CA VAL A 190 -5.51 -6.45 2.86
C VAL A 190 -5.55 -5.74 4.22
N PHE A 191 -6.31 -6.28 5.17
CA PHE A 191 -6.33 -5.74 6.54
C PHE A 191 -4.99 -5.89 7.26
N LEU A 192 -4.22 -6.94 6.98
CA LEU A 192 -2.88 -7.12 7.55
C LEU A 192 -1.84 -6.20 6.90
N ILE A 193 -1.94 -5.97 5.58
CA ILE A 193 -1.04 -5.08 4.83
C ILE A 193 -1.22 -3.62 5.29
N PHE A 194 -2.45 -3.23 5.62
CA PHE A 194 -2.78 -1.88 6.10
C PHE A 194 -3.24 -1.88 7.56
N PHE A 195 -2.66 -2.76 8.37
CA PHE A 195 -3.10 -2.97 9.76
C PHE A 195 -2.99 -1.70 10.61
N GLY A 196 -1.97 -0.89 10.37
CA GLY A 196 -1.77 0.36 11.09
C GLY A 196 -2.90 1.37 10.89
N MET A 197 -3.73 1.24 9.84
CA MET A 197 -4.92 2.08 9.68
C MET A 197 -5.96 1.82 10.78
N PHE A 198 -5.97 0.62 11.36
CA PHE A 198 -6.97 0.17 12.32
C PHE A 198 -6.50 0.29 13.78
N VAL A 199 -5.23 0.66 13.99
CA VAL A 199 -4.61 0.78 15.30
C VAL A 199 -4.31 2.25 15.54
N ASP A 200 -5.14 2.89 16.37
CA ASP A 200 -5.06 4.33 16.65
C ASP A 200 -3.92 4.70 17.62
N HIS A 201 -3.60 5.99 17.58
CA HIS A 201 -2.38 6.76 17.82
C HIS A 201 -1.72 6.83 19.21
N GLU A 202 -1.95 5.94 20.16
CA GLU A 202 -1.34 6.10 21.51
C GLU A 202 -0.94 4.81 22.23
N ILE A 203 -0.87 3.67 21.54
CA ILE A 203 -0.60 2.39 22.24
C ILE A 203 0.87 2.24 22.70
N LEU A 204 1.77 3.14 22.31
CA LEU A 204 3.15 3.15 22.79
C LEU A 204 3.58 4.57 23.19
N PRO A 205 3.91 4.85 24.46
CA PRO A 205 4.48 6.13 24.85
C PRO A 205 5.85 6.24 24.18
N GLN A 206 5.94 7.02 23.12
CA GLN A 206 7.20 7.39 22.48
C GLN A 206 7.16 8.90 22.19
N PRO A 207 8.28 9.62 22.42
CA PRO A 207 8.37 11.03 22.10
C PRO A 207 8.16 11.25 20.59
N ALA A 208 7.46 12.34 20.25
CA ALA A 208 7.00 12.71 18.90
C ALA A 208 8.11 12.87 17.83
N SER A 209 9.38 12.66 18.21
CA SER A 209 10.57 12.79 17.37
C SER A 209 10.98 11.50 16.63
N LYS A 210 10.18 10.43 16.65
CA LYS A 210 10.67 9.09 16.26
C LYS A 210 9.77 8.22 15.36
N ILE A 211 8.71 8.73 14.74
CA ILE A 211 7.85 7.90 13.88
C ILE A 211 7.39 8.72 12.67
N PRO A 212 7.45 8.23 11.42
CA PRO A 212 6.49 8.67 10.41
C PRO A 212 5.13 8.15 10.90
N VAL A 213 4.40 9.01 11.62
CA VAL A 213 3.46 8.73 12.73
C VAL A 213 2.34 7.70 12.50
N HIS A 214 2.28 6.96 11.39
CA HIS A 214 1.15 6.11 11.06
C HIS A 214 1.53 4.68 10.62
N GLU A 215 2.79 4.27 10.63
CA GLU A 215 3.20 3.00 10.00
C GLU A 215 3.58 1.91 11.02
N PHE A 216 3.04 0.70 10.84
CA PHE A 216 3.36 -0.49 11.64
C PHE A 216 4.26 -1.43 10.83
N LEU A 217 5.46 -0.97 10.53
CA LEU A 217 6.36 -1.65 9.61
C LEU A 217 6.93 -2.94 10.21
N VAL A 218 6.84 -4.01 9.43
CA VAL A 218 7.53 -5.27 9.70
C VAL A 218 8.88 -5.23 9.01
N GLY A 219 9.90 -5.81 9.66
CA GLY A 219 11.23 -5.98 9.05
C GLY A 219 11.98 -4.66 8.87
N THR A 220 11.87 -3.75 9.83
CA THR A 220 12.63 -2.49 9.86
C THR A 220 14.14 -2.68 10.06
N ASN A 221 14.57 -3.90 10.41
CA ASN A 221 15.95 -4.33 10.38
C ASN A 221 16.04 -5.71 9.73
N VAL A 222 16.75 -5.81 8.61
CA VAL A 222 16.95 -7.07 7.88
C VAL A 222 18.45 -7.33 7.79
N LEU A 223 18.92 -8.38 8.47
CA LEU A 223 20.33 -8.78 8.48
C LEU A 223 21.28 -7.65 8.94
N GLY A 224 20.85 -6.82 9.89
CA GLY A 224 21.63 -5.69 10.40
C GLY A 224 21.51 -4.41 9.54
N VAL A 225 20.77 -4.46 8.43
CA VAL A 225 20.50 -3.30 7.58
C VAL A 225 19.20 -2.64 8.02
N SER A 226 19.27 -1.34 8.36
CA SER A 226 18.10 -0.53 8.70
C SER A 226 17.22 -0.30 7.46
N MET A 227 16.03 -0.89 7.47
CA MET A 227 14.98 -0.76 6.46
C MET A 227 13.84 0.09 6.99
N SER A 228 14.11 1.38 7.11
CA SER A 228 13.20 2.32 7.74
C SER A 228 11.86 2.48 7.00
N ASP A 229 11.77 2.06 5.73
CA ASP A 229 10.53 2.04 4.94
C ASP A 229 9.73 0.72 5.05
N GLY A 230 10.26 -0.26 5.76
CA GLY A 230 9.65 -1.58 5.99
C GLY A 230 10.15 -2.67 5.05
N PHE A 231 9.57 -3.86 5.18
CA PHE A 231 10.02 -5.03 4.43
C PHE A 231 9.57 -5.00 2.95
N PRO A 232 10.50 -5.22 1.99
CA PRO A 232 10.21 -5.33 0.56
C PRO A 232 9.26 -6.47 0.24
N VAL A 233 8.11 -6.16 -0.37
CA VAL A 233 7.16 -7.18 -0.82
C VAL A 233 6.87 -7.16 -2.34
N PRO A 234 6.72 -8.35 -2.97
CA PRO A 234 6.42 -8.50 -4.40
C PRO A 234 4.91 -8.33 -4.70
N PHE A 235 4.28 -7.35 -4.06
CA PHE A 235 2.91 -6.93 -4.34
C PHE A 235 2.71 -5.45 -3.99
N PHE A 236 1.55 -4.89 -4.32
CA PHE A 236 1.26 -3.49 -4.07
C PHE A 236 0.87 -3.23 -2.61
N GLY A 237 1.87 -3.14 -1.72
CA GLY A 237 1.78 -2.41 -0.45
C GLY A 237 2.12 -0.95 -0.72
N CYS A 238 1.12 -0.11 -0.96
CA CYS A 238 1.36 1.27 -1.40
C CYS A 238 2.07 2.05 -0.30
N TYR A 239 3.07 2.87 -0.66
CA TYR A 239 3.85 3.66 0.29
C TYR A 239 3.10 4.90 0.82
N TYR A 240 2.26 5.51 -0.02
CA TYR A 240 1.54 6.75 0.29
C TYR A 240 0.43 6.66 1.33
N PRO A 241 -0.38 5.58 1.42
CA PRO A 241 -1.35 5.46 2.49
C PRO A 241 -0.70 5.33 3.87
N CYS A 242 -1.43 5.83 4.86
CA CYS A 242 -1.07 5.63 6.27
C CYS A 242 -1.31 4.16 6.67
N GLY A 243 -0.66 3.68 7.73
CA GLY A 243 -1.02 2.38 8.29
C GLY A 243 -0.44 1.15 7.58
N LYS A 244 0.51 1.32 6.66
CA LYS A 244 1.15 0.18 5.98
C LYS A 244 2.02 -0.64 6.94
N THR A 245 2.09 -1.95 6.68
CA THR A 245 2.99 -2.87 7.39
C THR A 245 4.18 -3.35 6.56
N VAL A 246 4.05 -3.24 5.25
CA VAL A 246 5.04 -3.66 4.26
C VAL A 246 4.99 -2.72 3.07
N THR A 247 6.10 -2.63 2.33
CA THR A 247 6.24 -1.66 1.25
C THR A 247 6.47 -2.33 -0.10
N CYS A 248 5.86 -1.77 -1.14
CA CYS A 248 6.01 -2.24 -2.50
C CYS A 248 7.49 -2.15 -2.92
N ALA A 249 8.07 -3.30 -3.21
CA ALA A 249 9.45 -3.44 -3.69
C ALA A 249 9.80 -2.50 -4.86
N LEU A 250 8.86 -2.20 -5.75
CA LEU A 250 9.13 -1.32 -6.88
C LEU A 250 9.36 0.13 -6.43
N TRP A 251 8.67 0.59 -5.39
CA TRP A 251 8.91 1.90 -4.81
C TRP A 251 10.31 1.94 -4.19
N GLU A 252 10.66 0.97 -3.34
CA GLU A 252 11.97 0.91 -2.67
C GLU A 252 13.13 0.84 -3.66
N ILE A 253 13.00 0.06 -4.75
CA ILE A 253 14.02 0.02 -5.80
C ILE A 253 14.23 1.42 -6.39
N GLN A 254 13.15 2.14 -6.70
CA GLN A 254 13.27 3.47 -7.30
C GLN A 254 13.82 4.48 -6.30
N THR A 255 13.28 4.51 -5.07
CA THR A 255 13.67 5.49 -4.05
C THR A 255 15.06 5.28 -3.49
N TYR A 256 15.54 4.03 -3.41
CA TYR A 256 16.93 3.73 -3.03
C TYR A 256 17.94 3.95 -4.16
N ILE A 257 17.49 3.99 -5.43
CA ILE A 257 18.31 4.50 -6.54
C ILE A 257 18.29 6.03 -6.56
N TYR A 258 17.11 6.63 -6.36
CA TYR A 258 16.89 8.08 -6.35
C TYR A 258 15.60 8.38 -5.58
N PRO A 259 15.62 9.18 -4.50
CA PRO A 259 16.68 10.09 -4.12
C PRO A 259 17.68 9.56 -3.09
N PHE A 260 17.41 8.40 -2.47
CA PHE A 260 18.09 7.97 -1.23
C PHE A 260 19.32 7.10 -1.45
N TRP A 261 20.09 7.37 -2.51
CA TRP A 261 21.27 6.57 -2.85
C TRP A 261 22.37 6.67 -1.78
N GLN A 262 22.62 7.86 -1.25
CA GLN A 262 23.63 8.07 -0.21
C GLN A 262 23.04 7.89 1.20
N THR A 263 23.91 7.69 2.19
CA THR A 263 23.54 7.67 3.62
C THR A 263 23.15 9.07 4.05
N GLY A 264 21.96 9.23 4.63
CA GLY A 264 21.37 10.52 4.97
C GLY A 264 19.90 10.37 5.34
N ARG A 265 19.16 11.47 5.43
CA ARG A 265 17.71 11.43 5.65
C ARG A 265 16.97 11.61 4.34
N GLY A 266 15.97 10.77 4.11
CA GLY A 266 14.99 10.96 3.04
C GLY A 266 13.59 11.05 3.61
N TRP A 267 12.85 12.12 3.29
CA TRP A 267 11.42 12.23 3.58
C TRP A 267 11.05 11.98 5.06
N GLY A 268 11.87 12.51 5.97
CA GLY A 268 11.63 12.34 7.40
C GLY A 268 12.29 11.11 8.03
N VAL A 269 12.92 10.24 7.23
CA VAL A 269 13.41 8.92 7.64
C VAL A 269 14.94 8.82 7.52
N ASP A 270 15.60 8.39 8.61
CA ASP A 270 17.04 8.23 8.65
C ASP A 270 17.49 6.90 8.04
N TYR A 271 18.53 6.97 7.20
CA TYR A 271 19.14 5.80 6.59
C TYR A 271 20.60 5.64 7.03
N ASN A 272 20.88 4.55 7.75
CA ASN A 272 22.23 4.22 8.24
C ASN A 272 23.04 3.32 7.29
N SER A 273 22.56 3.07 6.08
CA SER A 273 23.22 2.19 5.11
C SER A 273 23.17 2.81 3.72
N SER A 274 24.12 2.50 2.84
CA SER A 274 24.10 3.02 1.46
C SER A 274 22.93 2.44 0.67
N GLY A 275 22.48 3.16 -0.36
CA GLY A 275 21.45 2.72 -1.28
C GLY A 275 21.79 1.37 -1.92
N LEU A 276 23.07 1.10 -2.20
CA LEU A 276 23.52 -0.21 -2.71
C LEU A 276 23.22 -1.37 -1.75
N VAL A 277 23.49 -1.19 -0.45
CA VAL A 277 23.22 -2.22 0.58
C VAL A 277 21.72 -2.43 0.72
N ARG A 278 20.94 -1.35 0.73
CA ARG A 278 19.48 -1.43 0.79
C ARG A 278 18.92 -2.14 -0.44
N LEU A 279 19.35 -1.76 -1.64
CA LEU A 279 18.97 -2.43 -2.89
C LEU A 279 19.34 -3.92 -2.88
N ALA A 280 20.50 -4.30 -2.35
CA ALA A 280 20.90 -5.70 -2.26
C ALA A 280 19.91 -6.51 -1.42
N VAL A 281 19.45 -5.97 -0.28
CA VAL A 281 18.42 -6.60 0.56
C VAL A 281 17.07 -6.64 -0.15
N VAL A 282 16.67 -5.56 -0.83
CA VAL A 282 15.41 -5.50 -1.60
C VAL A 282 15.40 -6.56 -2.70
N PHE A 283 16.45 -6.63 -3.53
CA PHE A 283 16.57 -7.67 -4.55
C PHE A 283 16.67 -9.06 -3.95
N ALA A 284 17.40 -9.27 -2.86
CA ALA A 284 17.48 -10.55 -2.18
C ALA A 284 16.10 -11.02 -1.68
N ALA A 285 15.33 -10.13 -1.05
CA ALA A 285 13.98 -10.43 -0.59
C ALA A 285 13.03 -10.74 -1.75
N ILE A 286 13.03 -9.91 -2.81
CA ILE A 286 12.19 -10.14 -3.99
C ILE A 286 12.58 -11.45 -4.67
N ILE A 287 13.87 -11.73 -4.86
CA ILE A 287 14.34 -12.98 -5.47
C ILE A 287 13.90 -14.15 -4.62
N LEU A 288 14.16 -14.13 -3.31
CA LEU A 288 13.76 -15.21 -2.41
C LEU A 288 12.25 -15.47 -2.47
N LEU A 289 11.44 -14.43 -2.29
CA LEU A 289 9.99 -14.55 -2.29
C LEU A 289 9.45 -14.94 -3.67
N SER A 290 9.98 -14.35 -4.74
CA SER A 290 9.57 -14.64 -6.12
C SER A 290 9.94 -16.04 -6.53
N VAL A 291 11.15 -16.52 -6.20
CA VAL A 291 11.60 -17.87 -6.54
C VAL A 291 10.83 -18.90 -5.74
N LEU A 292 10.54 -18.66 -4.47
CA LEU A 292 9.74 -19.59 -3.67
C LEU A 292 8.29 -19.62 -4.15
N LEU A 293 7.63 -18.46 -4.29
CA LEU A 293 6.17 -18.41 -4.43
C LEU A 293 5.69 -18.02 -5.84
N GLY A 294 6.57 -17.59 -6.73
CA GLY A 294 6.19 -17.16 -8.07
C GLY A 294 5.33 -15.89 -8.07
N LYS A 295 4.44 -15.78 -9.07
CA LYS A 295 3.36 -14.78 -9.08
C LYS A 295 2.16 -15.14 -8.20
N PHE A 296 2.32 -16.04 -7.23
CA PHE A 296 1.27 -16.35 -6.26
C PHE A 296 0.77 -15.10 -5.53
N PHE A 297 1.68 -14.16 -5.21
CA PHE A 297 1.33 -12.87 -4.61
C PHE A 297 0.31 -12.07 -5.43
N CYS A 298 0.45 -12.02 -6.75
CA CYS A 298 -0.50 -11.32 -7.62
C CYS A 298 -1.89 -11.97 -7.58
N GLY A 299 -1.97 -13.28 -7.40
CA GLY A 299 -3.23 -14.04 -7.38
C GLY A 299 -3.94 -14.04 -6.03
N TRP A 300 -3.19 -14.04 -4.92
CA TRP A 300 -3.70 -14.36 -3.58
C TRP A 300 -3.47 -13.28 -2.51
N VAL A 301 -2.50 -12.38 -2.71
CA VAL A 301 -2.07 -11.43 -1.66
C VAL A 301 -2.33 -9.98 -2.06
N CYS A 302 -2.07 -9.62 -3.32
CA CYS A 302 -2.08 -8.24 -3.79
C CYS A 302 -3.44 -7.54 -3.59
N PRO A 303 -3.48 -6.40 -2.86
CA PRO A 303 -4.71 -5.61 -2.66
C PRO A 303 -5.34 -5.14 -3.97
N PHE A 304 -4.53 -4.69 -4.93
CA PHE A 304 -5.02 -4.29 -6.25
C PHE A 304 -5.61 -5.46 -7.05
N GLY A 305 -5.12 -6.69 -6.78
CA GLY A 305 -5.72 -7.92 -7.30
C GLY A 305 -7.11 -8.20 -6.73
N LEU A 306 -7.35 -7.87 -5.46
CA LEU A 306 -8.68 -7.94 -4.84
C LEU A 306 -9.62 -6.92 -5.48
N TYR A 307 -9.16 -5.68 -5.67
CA TYR A 307 -9.91 -4.62 -6.35
C TYR A 307 -10.41 -5.05 -7.73
N MET A 308 -9.53 -5.59 -8.59
CA MET A 308 -9.94 -6.09 -9.91
C MET A 308 -10.89 -7.29 -9.88
N ASP A 309 -10.75 -8.16 -8.87
CA ASP A 309 -11.68 -9.27 -8.68
C ASP A 309 -13.05 -8.76 -8.21
N LEU A 310 -13.10 -7.72 -7.37
CA LEU A 310 -14.34 -7.03 -6.97
C LEU A 310 -15.04 -6.40 -8.18
N LEU A 311 -14.30 -5.71 -9.06
CA LEU A 311 -14.85 -5.22 -10.34
C LEU A 311 -15.42 -6.36 -11.20
N THR A 312 -14.77 -7.52 -11.19
CA THR A 312 -15.28 -8.70 -11.90
C THR A 312 -16.58 -9.23 -11.28
N TYR A 313 -16.74 -9.16 -9.96
CA TYR A 313 -18.00 -9.50 -9.28
C TYR A 313 -19.08 -8.48 -9.58
N LEU A 314 -18.77 -7.18 -9.53
CA LEU A 314 -19.68 -6.09 -9.87
C LEU A 314 -20.17 -6.22 -11.31
N ARG A 315 -19.27 -6.42 -12.28
CA ARG A 315 -19.63 -6.66 -13.68
C ARG A 315 -20.61 -7.84 -13.84
N LYS A 316 -20.38 -8.94 -13.11
CA LYS A 316 -21.30 -10.10 -13.14
C LYS A 316 -22.65 -9.78 -12.52
N ALA A 317 -22.68 -8.97 -11.45
CA ALA A 317 -23.92 -8.53 -10.82
C ALA A 317 -24.77 -7.70 -11.79
N VAL A 318 -24.14 -6.81 -12.55
CA VAL A 318 -24.81 -6.04 -13.63
C VAL A 318 -24.97 -6.82 -14.94
N LYS A 319 -24.69 -8.14 -14.95
CA LYS A 319 -24.87 -9.07 -16.09
C LYS A 319 -24.13 -8.70 -17.39
N ILE A 320 -23.09 -7.86 -17.33
CA ILE A 320 -22.30 -7.49 -18.50
C ILE A 320 -21.29 -8.61 -18.83
N PRO A 321 -21.19 -9.08 -20.09
CA PRO A 321 -20.17 -10.07 -20.47
C PRO A 321 -18.75 -9.47 -20.40
N HIS A 322 -17.76 -10.30 -20.07
CA HIS A 322 -16.37 -9.88 -20.20
C HIS A 322 -15.92 -10.03 -21.64
N ARG A 323 -14.89 -9.26 -22.00
CA ARG A 323 -14.16 -9.42 -23.24
C ARG A 323 -12.80 -10.05 -22.97
N ASP A 324 -12.31 -10.74 -23.98
CA ASP A 324 -11.02 -11.41 -24.00
C ASP A 324 -10.18 -10.73 -25.09
N PHE A 325 -8.88 -10.55 -24.85
CA PHE A 325 -7.99 -10.01 -25.87
C PHE A 325 -7.66 -11.07 -26.92
N SER A 326 -7.34 -10.63 -28.14
CA SER A 326 -6.67 -11.48 -29.13
C SER A 326 -5.33 -11.99 -28.56
N GLU A 327 -4.95 -13.23 -28.87
CA GLU A 327 -3.75 -13.87 -28.32
C GLU A 327 -2.47 -13.08 -28.63
N VAL A 328 -2.37 -12.55 -29.86
CA VAL A 328 -1.23 -11.73 -30.31
C VAL A 328 -1.15 -10.45 -29.48
N PHE A 329 -2.29 -9.77 -29.30
CA PHE A 329 -2.35 -8.55 -28.48
C PHE A 329 -2.02 -8.86 -27.02
N ASN A 330 -2.58 -9.95 -26.45
CA ASN A 330 -2.31 -10.33 -25.08
C ASN A 330 -0.83 -10.58 -24.82
N LYS A 331 -0.14 -11.27 -25.75
CA LYS A 331 1.30 -11.53 -25.65
C LYS A 331 2.11 -10.23 -25.68
N LYS A 332 1.79 -9.30 -26.59
CA LYS A 332 2.42 -7.97 -26.65
C LYS A 332 2.14 -7.14 -25.40
N PHE A 333 0.92 -7.21 -24.88
CA PHE A 333 0.54 -6.48 -23.66
C PHE A 333 1.29 -6.97 -22.42
N HIS A 334 1.60 -8.28 -22.36
CA HIS A 334 2.51 -8.82 -21.35
C HIS A 334 3.96 -8.36 -21.54
N GLN A 335 4.44 -8.23 -22.78
CA GLN A 335 5.79 -7.73 -23.08
C GLN A 335 5.95 -6.26 -22.69
N LEU A 336 4.90 -5.45 -22.85
CA LEU A 336 4.89 -4.04 -22.49
C LEU A 336 5.23 -3.82 -21.00
N GLY A 337 4.86 -4.73 -20.11
CA GLY A 337 5.25 -4.63 -18.70
C GLY A 337 6.75 -4.69 -18.45
N TYR A 338 7.51 -5.43 -19.27
CA TYR A 338 8.98 -5.46 -19.18
C TYR A 338 9.60 -4.19 -19.74
N VAL A 339 9.00 -3.62 -20.80
CA VAL A 339 9.44 -2.33 -21.36
C VAL A 339 9.22 -1.21 -20.35
N ILE A 340 8.05 -1.17 -19.70
CA ILE A 340 7.75 -0.20 -18.63
C ILE A 340 8.73 -0.38 -17.47
N LEU A 341 8.98 -1.62 -17.02
CA LEU A 341 9.95 -1.88 -15.97
C LEU A 341 11.36 -1.37 -16.33
N ALA A 342 11.84 -1.68 -17.54
CA ALA A 342 13.15 -1.22 -18.00
C ALA A 342 13.23 0.31 -18.05
N LEU A 343 12.21 0.96 -18.61
CA LEU A 343 12.12 2.41 -18.67
C LEU A 343 12.14 3.05 -17.27
N LEU A 344 11.39 2.50 -16.32
CA LEU A 344 11.35 3.00 -14.95
C LEU A 344 12.71 2.90 -14.26
N ILE A 345 13.41 1.76 -14.39
CA ILE A 345 14.74 1.58 -13.80
C ILE A 345 15.74 2.53 -14.45
N VAL A 346 15.76 2.63 -15.79
CA VAL A 346 16.65 3.55 -16.51
C VAL A 346 16.38 4.99 -16.09
N LEU A 347 15.11 5.39 -15.99
CA LEU A 347 14.74 6.73 -15.57
C LEU A 347 15.19 7.02 -14.13
N SER A 348 15.01 6.09 -13.20
CA SER A 348 15.51 6.25 -11.82
C SER A 348 17.02 6.36 -11.76
N VAL A 349 17.76 5.60 -12.57
CA VAL A 349 19.24 5.70 -12.63
C VAL A 349 19.68 7.02 -13.26
N ILE A 350 18.98 7.52 -14.29
CA ILE A 350 19.25 8.83 -14.87
C ILE A 350 19.01 9.94 -13.83
N PHE A 351 17.91 9.87 -13.08
CA PHE A 351 17.63 10.84 -12.02
C PHE A 351 18.62 10.76 -10.86
N GLY A 352 19.05 9.55 -10.50
CA GLY A 352 20.09 9.31 -9.48
C GLY A 352 21.54 9.50 -9.96
N SER A 353 21.77 9.94 -11.20
CA SER A 353 23.11 10.01 -11.79
C SER A 353 24.06 10.92 -11.02
N GLU A 354 23.56 12.01 -10.47
CA GLU A 354 24.31 12.92 -9.61
C GLU A 354 24.77 12.22 -8.33
N ALA A 355 23.84 11.56 -7.61
CA ALA A 355 24.16 10.84 -6.38
C ALA A 355 25.07 9.62 -6.60
N ILE A 356 24.98 8.96 -7.76
CA ILE A 356 25.72 7.73 -8.10
C ILE A 356 27.11 8.03 -8.68
N ALA A 357 27.21 8.99 -9.61
CA ALA A 357 28.39 9.24 -10.44
C ALA A 357 28.95 10.66 -10.31
N GLY A 358 28.33 11.52 -9.49
CA GLY A 358 28.74 12.92 -9.33
C GLY A 358 28.48 13.80 -10.55
N ALA A 359 27.69 13.32 -11.53
CA ALA A 359 27.40 14.02 -12.76
C ALA A 359 25.89 14.16 -12.94
N GLN A 360 25.42 15.41 -13.00
CA GLN A 360 24.02 15.71 -13.21
C GLN A 360 23.64 15.56 -14.68
N LEU A 361 22.92 14.49 -15.03
CA LEU A 361 22.45 14.26 -16.41
C LEU A 361 21.19 15.06 -16.77
N VAL A 362 20.38 15.42 -15.78
CA VAL A 362 19.10 16.13 -15.95
C VAL A 362 19.03 17.24 -14.92
N SER A 363 18.77 18.48 -15.35
CA SER A 363 18.59 19.62 -14.44
C SER A 363 17.37 19.43 -13.53
N GLY A 364 17.45 19.80 -12.25
CA GLY A 364 16.35 19.68 -11.28
C GLY A 364 16.36 18.39 -10.47
N THR A 365 17.38 17.54 -10.63
CA THR A 365 17.57 16.29 -9.86
C THR A 365 18.27 16.48 -8.52
N GLU A 366 18.87 17.65 -8.32
CA GLU A 366 19.51 18.06 -7.08
C GLU A 366 18.51 18.00 -5.90
N GLU A 367 19.01 17.86 -4.67
CA GLU A 367 18.16 17.89 -3.48
C GLU A 367 17.37 19.22 -3.43
N GLY A 368 16.05 19.12 -3.21
CA GLY A 368 15.16 20.29 -3.28
C GLY A 368 14.80 20.75 -4.70
N GLY A 369 15.42 20.18 -5.72
CA GLY A 369 15.11 20.43 -7.13
C GLY A 369 13.71 19.94 -7.55
N PHE A 370 13.26 20.42 -8.71
CA PHE A 370 11.92 20.12 -9.22
C PHE A 370 11.67 18.62 -9.48
N VAL A 371 12.63 17.92 -10.09
CA VAL A 371 12.54 16.48 -10.39
C VAL A 371 12.62 15.68 -9.08
N TYR A 372 13.42 16.14 -8.11
CA TYR A 372 13.51 15.56 -6.77
C TYR A 372 12.17 15.56 -6.04
N GLN A 373 11.46 16.69 -6.06
CA GLN A 373 10.20 16.82 -5.33
C GLN A 373 9.05 16.05 -5.97
N TYR A 374 8.92 16.08 -7.30
CA TYR A 374 7.74 15.53 -7.99
C TYR A 374 7.96 14.16 -8.63
N PHE A 375 9.19 13.78 -8.97
CA PHE A 375 9.50 12.58 -9.76
C PHE A 375 10.50 11.63 -9.09
N SER A 376 10.71 11.76 -7.77
CA SER A 376 11.51 10.83 -6.93
C SER A 376 11.11 9.35 -7.10
N ALA A 377 9.83 9.04 -7.29
CA ALA A 377 9.37 7.69 -7.60
C ALA A 377 8.54 7.67 -8.90
N PRO A 378 9.19 7.55 -10.08
CA PRO A 378 8.52 7.70 -11.38
C PRO A 378 7.31 6.77 -11.57
N PHE A 379 7.41 5.50 -11.16
CA PHE A 379 6.30 4.55 -11.23
C PHE A 379 5.11 4.99 -10.39
N CYS A 380 5.36 5.56 -9.22
CA CYS A 380 4.29 5.97 -8.32
C CYS A 380 3.46 7.11 -8.90
N GLN A 381 3.98 7.86 -9.89
CA GLN A 381 3.23 8.87 -10.62
C GLN A 381 2.34 8.31 -11.75
N VAL A 382 2.45 7.02 -12.04
CA VAL A 382 1.58 6.30 -12.99
C VAL A 382 0.97 5.05 -12.37
N CYS A 383 1.11 4.88 -11.06
CA CYS A 383 0.68 3.67 -10.36
C CYS A 383 -0.81 3.82 -10.01
N PRO A 384 -1.71 2.97 -10.52
CA PRO A 384 -3.13 3.06 -10.20
C PRO A 384 -3.44 2.76 -8.74
N MET A 385 -2.52 2.12 -8.01
CA MET A 385 -2.70 1.83 -6.58
C MET A 385 -2.61 3.11 -5.72
N LYS A 386 -1.76 4.08 -6.09
CA LYS A 386 -1.56 5.32 -5.32
C LYS A 386 -2.87 6.12 -5.17
N PRO A 387 -3.51 6.59 -6.25
CA PRO A 387 -4.77 7.33 -6.14
C PRO A 387 -5.90 6.46 -5.59
N PHE A 388 -5.85 5.14 -5.78
CA PHE A 388 -6.85 4.24 -5.21
C PHE A 388 -6.79 4.19 -3.69
N CYS A 389 -5.60 4.11 -3.10
CA CYS A 389 -5.44 4.12 -1.64
C CYS A 389 -5.83 5.47 -1.06
N VAL A 390 -5.36 6.57 -1.67
CA VAL A 390 -5.72 7.93 -1.22
C VAL A 390 -7.23 8.14 -1.27
N LEU A 391 -7.90 7.69 -2.33
CA LEU A 391 -9.36 7.76 -2.44
C LEU A 391 -10.05 6.96 -1.33
N LEU A 392 -9.63 5.72 -1.09
CA LEU A 392 -10.19 4.88 -0.04
C LEU A 392 -10.04 5.53 1.34
N GLU A 393 -8.84 6.00 1.66
CA GLU A 393 -8.54 6.64 2.95
C GLU A 393 -9.29 7.95 3.13
N SER A 394 -9.46 8.72 2.06
CA SER A 394 -10.27 9.93 2.08
C SER A 394 -11.75 9.61 2.34
N THR A 395 -12.28 8.54 1.73
CA THR A 395 -13.69 8.14 1.95
C THR A 395 -13.99 7.63 3.36
N VAL A 396 -12.97 7.13 4.08
CA VAL A 396 -13.11 6.72 5.49
C VAL A 396 -12.73 7.83 6.47
N GLY A 397 -12.38 9.02 5.98
CA GLY A 397 -12.04 10.18 6.80
C GLY A 397 -10.65 10.14 7.43
N LEU A 398 -9.76 9.27 6.96
CA LEU A 398 -8.36 9.20 7.42
C LEU A 398 -7.48 10.24 6.74
N ILE A 399 -7.82 10.61 5.49
CA ILE A 399 -7.13 11.65 4.73
C ILE A 399 -8.15 12.72 4.31
N ARG A 400 -7.69 13.97 4.21
CA ARG A 400 -8.49 15.10 3.75
C ARG A 400 -8.93 14.91 2.28
N PRO A 401 -10.21 15.13 1.93
CA PRO A 401 -10.71 14.96 0.56
C PRO A 401 -9.96 15.80 -0.48
N GLU A 402 -9.40 16.95 -0.11
CA GLU A 402 -8.62 17.80 -1.01
C GLU A 402 -7.38 17.08 -1.58
N TRP A 403 -6.82 16.11 -0.85
CA TRP A 403 -5.66 15.32 -1.26
C TRP A 403 -5.98 14.34 -2.40
N ILE A 404 -7.26 14.09 -2.68
CA ILE A 404 -7.68 13.37 -3.90
C ILE A 404 -7.19 14.11 -5.14
N PHE A 405 -7.15 15.44 -5.09
CA PHE A 405 -6.74 16.31 -6.20
C PHE A 405 -5.31 16.88 -6.05
N GLN A 406 -4.71 16.75 -4.86
CA GLN A 406 -3.38 17.28 -4.52
C GLN A 406 -2.50 16.22 -3.82
N VAL A 407 -2.05 15.19 -4.55
CA VAL A 407 -1.26 14.09 -3.96
C VAL A 407 0.25 14.41 -3.87
N THR A 408 0.68 15.61 -4.29
CA THR A 408 2.10 16.02 -4.25
C THR A 408 2.25 17.37 -3.57
N THR A 409 3.08 17.43 -2.54
CA THR A 409 3.44 18.65 -1.81
C THR A 409 4.58 19.38 -2.50
N GLY A 410 4.44 20.69 -2.78
CA GLY A 410 5.54 21.54 -3.26
C GLY A 410 5.10 22.91 -3.79
N ALA A 411 6.07 23.78 -4.09
CA ALA A 411 5.87 25.19 -4.47
C ALA A 411 5.09 25.39 -5.78
N PHE A 412 5.03 24.37 -6.64
CA PHE A 412 4.28 24.39 -7.90
C PHE A 412 2.91 23.70 -7.72
N TYR A 413 1.95 24.43 -7.16
CA TYR A 413 0.58 23.95 -6.91
C TYR A 413 -0.15 23.50 -8.18
N GLU A 414 0.06 24.16 -9.32
CA GLU A 414 -0.53 23.80 -10.62
C GLU A 414 -0.04 22.43 -11.15
N LEU A 415 1.24 22.12 -10.98
CA LEU A 415 1.80 20.85 -11.46
C LEU A 415 1.33 19.65 -10.63
N GLY A 416 1.15 19.84 -9.33
CA GLY A 416 0.59 18.81 -8.46
C GLY A 416 -0.80 18.37 -8.89
N TYR A 417 -1.62 19.29 -9.39
CA TYR A 417 -2.91 18.96 -10.00
C TYR A 417 -2.74 18.14 -11.28
N TYR A 418 -1.82 18.48 -12.17
CA TYR A 418 -1.61 17.72 -13.41
C TYR A 418 -1.11 16.29 -13.16
N VAL A 419 -0.16 16.11 -12.24
CA VAL A 419 0.37 14.78 -11.88
C VAL A 419 -0.70 13.95 -11.15
N THR A 420 -1.48 14.57 -10.28
CA THR A 420 -2.61 13.91 -9.61
C THR A 420 -3.70 13.53 -10.61
N SER A 421 -4.02 14.44 -11.54
CA SER A 421 -4.98 14.20 -12.63
C SER A 421 -4.53 13.06 -13.53
N LEU A 422 -3.24 12.95 -13.83
CA LEU A 422 -2.68 11.81 -14.57
C LEU A 422 -2.85 10.49 -13.81
N ASN A 423 -2.55 10.46 -12.51
CA ASN A 423 -2.76 9.27 -11.67
C ASN A 423 -4.24 8.85 -11.65
N LEU A 424 -5.16 9.80 -11.45
CA LEU A 424 -6.59 9.54 -11.48
C LEU A 424 -7.06 9.07 -12.86
N LEU A 425 -6.54 9.64 -13.94
CA LEU A 425 -6.81 9.20 -15.31
C LEU A 425 -6.33 7.75 -15.50
N VAL A 426 -5.12 7.43 -15.08
CA VAL A 426 -4.58 6.06 -15.15
C VAL A 426 -5.44 5.10 -14.33
N LEU A 427 -5.84 5.46 -13.11
CA LEU A 427 -6.77 4.66 -12.30
C LEU A 427 -8.10 4.46 -13.04
N GLY A 428 -8.69 5.51 -13.60
CA GLY A 428 -9.94 5.44 -14.35
C GLY A 428 -9.85 4.51 -15.56
N VAL A 429 -8.78 4.65 -16.37
CA VAL A 429 -8.52 3.78 -17.53
C VAL A 429 -8.29 2.34 -17.10
N VAL A 430 -7.50 2.10 -16.07
CA VAL A 430 -7.23 0.75 -15.55
C VAL A 430 -8.50 0.12 -14.98
N THR A 431 -9.33 0.91 -14.30
CA THR A 431 -10.62 0.48 -13.74
C THR A 431 -11.58 0.07 -14.85
N ALA A 432 -11.75 0.93 -15.87
CA ALA A 432 -12.56 0.62 -17.04
C ALA A 432 -12.04 -0.63 -17.76
N ALA A 433 -10.73 -0.71 -17.99
CA ALA A 433 -10.11 -1.87 -18.59
C ALA A 433 -10.31 -3.15 -17.76
N ALA A 434 -10.17 -3.08 -16.43
CA ALA A 434 -10.35 -4.22 -15.53
C ALA A 434 -11.81 -4.67 -15.42
N PHE A 435 -12.75 -3.75 -15.58
CA PHE A 435 -14.17 -4.05 -15.65
C PHE A 435 -14.47 -4.93 -16.88
N PHE A 436 -14.07 -4.50 -18.09
CA PHE A 436 -14.34 -5.25 -19.33
C PHE A 436 -13.41 -6.45 -19.55
N TYR A 437 -12.13 -6.31 -19.24
CA TYR A 437 -11.08 -7.32 -19.42
C TYR A 437 -10.55 -7.77 -18.05
N ARG A 438 -10.73 -9.06 -17.74
CA ARG A 438 -10.33 -9.62 -16.44
C ARG A 438 -8.84 -9.38 -16.18
N ARG A 439 -8.53 -8.80 -15.02
CA ARG A 439 -7.16 -8.58 -14.53
C ARG A 439 -6.24 -7.97 -15.59
N SER A 440 -6.72 -6.97 -16.32
CA SER A 440 -5.97 -6.24 -17.36
C SER A 440 -4.63 -5.73 -16.83
N TRP A 441 -4.62 -5.05 -15.67
CA TRP A 441 -3.39 -4.50 -15.09
C TRP A 441 -2.34 -5.56 -14.73
N CYS A 442 -2.75 -6.73 -14.22
CA CYS A 442 -1.81 -7.81 -13.91
C CYS A 442 -0.98 -8.29 -15.12
N ARG A 443 -1.38 -7.94 -16.34
CA ARG A 443 -0.67 -8.31 -17.58
C ARG A 443 0.49 -7.37 -17.88
N ILE A 444 0.29 -6.08 -17.64
CA ILE A 444 1.24 -4.98 -17.93
C ILE A 444 2.00 -4.49 -16.69
N CYS A 445 1.59 -4.89 -15.48
CA CYS A 445 2.18 -4.43 -14.23
C CYS A 445 3.71 -4.63 -14.19
N PRO A 446 4.51 -3.57 -14.00
CA PRO A 446 5.98 -3.66 -13.99
C PRO A 446 6.51 -4.50 -12.82
N LEU A 447 5.87 -4.44 -11.65
CA LEU A 447 6.20 -5.33 -10.53
C LEU A 447 5.94 -6.81 -10.88
N GLY A 448 4.86 -7.07 -11.62
CA GLY A 448 4.58 -8.40 -12.16
C GLY A 448 5.64 -8.84 -13.18
N ALA A 449 6.15 -7.93 -14.00
CA ALA A 449 7.25 -8.22 -14.92
C ALA A 449 8.56 -8.53 -14.16
N LEU A 450 8.84 -7.81 -13.08
CA LEU A 450 10.00 -8.03 -12.21
C LEU A 450 9.98 -9.43 -11.58
N ILE A 451 8.84 -9.83 -11.00
CA ILE A 451 8.66 -11.19 -10.43
C ILE A 451 8.80 -12.26 -11.53
N ALA A 452 8.24 -12.00 -12.72
CA ALA A 452 8.36 -12.92 -13.85
C ALA A 452 9.79 -13.08 -14.34
N LEU A 453 10.58 -12.01 -14.32
CA LEU A 453 11.99 -12.02 -14.73
C LEU A 453 12.77 -13.00 -13.86
N PHE A 454 12.67 -12.90 -12.53
CA PHE A 454 13.37 -13.81 -11.60
C PHE A 454 12.87 -15.26 -11.68
N ASN A 455 11.57 -15.47 -11.91
CA ASN A 455 10.99 -16.81 -12.05
C ASN A 455 11.29 -17.51 -13.38
N ARG A 456 11.68 -16.76 -14.41
CA ARG A 456 11.95 -17.31 -15.74
C ARG A 456 13.37 -17.88 -15.84
N PHE A 457 14.31 -17.39 -15.03
CA PHE A 457 15.69 -17.85 -15.09
C PHE A 457 15.80 -19.35 -14.75
N PRO A 458 16.45 -20.15 -15.62
CA PRO A 458 16.53 -21.61 -15.46
C PRO A 458 16.97 -22.09 -14.06
N PRO A 459 18.05 -21.57 -13.42
CA PRO A 459 18.48 -22.09 -12.12
C PRO A 459 17.40 -21.91 -11.04
N PHE A 460 16.67 -20.79 -11.06
CA PHE A 460 15.63 -20.50 -10.09
C PHE A 460 14.31 -21.21 -10.36
N LYS A 461 14.01 -21.52 -11.63
CA LYS A 461 12.81 -22.29 -12.00
C LYS A 461 12.78 -23.68 -11.33
N TRP A 462 13.95 -24.29 -11.11
CA TRP A 462 14.06 -25.59 -10.44
C TRP A 462 13.75 -25.54 -8.94
N VAL A 463 13.82 -24.36 -8.32
CA VAL A 463 13.59 -24.13 -6.88
C VAL A 463 12.14 -23.74 -6.58
N SER A 464 11.35 -23.37 -7.59
CA SER A 464 9.94 -22.95 -7.41
C SER A 464 9.15 -23.92 -6.55
N LEU A 465 8.65 -23.43 -5.40
CA LEU A 465 7.87 -24.23 -4.45
C LEU A 465 6.61 -24.74 -5.13
N PHE A 466 5.95 -23.87 -5.89
CA PHE A 466 4.69 -24.18 -6.56
C PHE A 466 4.89 -24.46 -8.05
N ARG A 467 4.33 -25.58 -8.52
CA ARG A 467 4.27 -25.95 -9.93
C ARG A 467 2.90 -26.44 -10.34
N LEU A 468 2.48 -26.04 -11.53
CA LEU A 468 1.28 -26.53 -12.18
C LEU A 468 1.66 -27.63 -13.18
N ASP A 469 1.19 -28.84 -12.92
CA ASP A 469 1.48 -30.04 -13.71
C ASP A 469 0.23 -30.50 -14.46
N LYS A 470 0.42 -30.90 -15.71
CA LYS A 470 -0.64 -31.41 -16.59
C LYS A 470 -0.38 -32.87 -16.91
N VAL A 471 -1.38 -33.73 -16.67
CA VAL A 471 -1.33 -35.14 -17.03
C VAL A 471 -1.90 -35.31 -18.43
N GLU A 472 -1.06 -35.67 -19.40
CA GLU A 472 -1.42 -35.79 -20.81
C GLU A 472 -2.56 -36.79 -21.02
N GLU A 473 -2.44 -37.99 -20.47
CA GLU A 473 -3.42 -39.08 -20.58
C GLU A 473 -4.82 -38.71 -20.09
N LYS A 474 -4.92 -37.78 -19.14
CA LYS A 474 -6.20 -37.34 -18.55
C LYS A 474 -6.76 -36.09 -19.21
N CYS A 475 -5.99 -35.40 -20.07
CA CYS A 475 -6.40 -34.14 -20.67
C CYS A 475 -6.97 -34.34 -22.08
N THR A 476 -8.25 -34.01 -22.26
CA THR A 476 -8.93 -34.10 -23.57
C THR A 476 -8.81 -32.84 -24.44
N LYS A 477 -8.00 -31.86 -24.03
CA LYS A 477 -7.93 -30.53 -24.68
C LYS A 477 -9.32 -29.86 -24.88
N CYS A 478 -10.21 -29.95 -23.90
CA CYS A 478 -11.54 -29.29 -23.93
C CYS A 478 -11.54 -27.73 -23.90
N GLY A 479 -10.38 -27.08 -23.73
CA GLY A 479 -10.25 -25.61 -23.76
C GLY A 479 -10.85 -24.85 -22.56
N ILE A 480 -11.39 -25.52 -21.54
CA ILE A 480 -11.95 -24.85 -20.34
C ILE A 480 -10.87 -24.05 -19.60
N CYS A 481 -9.66 -24.60 -19.44
CA CYS A 481 -8.55 -23.92 -18.79
C CYS A 481 -8.21 -22.57 -19.45
N LYS A 482 -8.28 -22.49 -20.79
CA LYS A 482 -8.06 -21.28 -21.59
C LYS A 482 -9.14 -20.22 -21.32
N ARG A 483 -10.42 -20.63 -21.32
CA ARG A 483 -11.57 -19.71 -21.10
C ARG A 483 -11.64 -19.12 -19.68
N VAL A 484 -11.26 -19.90 -18.67
CA VAL A 484 -11.37 -19.47 -17.26
C VAL A 484 -10.17 -18.65 -16.77
N CYS A 485 -9.06 -18.67 -17.51
CA CYS A 485 -7.83 -17.99 -17.16
C CYS A 485 -8.00 -16.46 -17.24
N PRO A 486 -7.90 -15.71 -16.13
CA PRO A 486 -8.13 -14.28 -16.14
C PRO A 486 -7.07 -13.51 -16.92
N THR A 487 -5.83 -14.00 -16.99
CA THR A 487 -4.73 -13.39 -17.76
C THR A 487 -4.53 -14.03 -19.15
N GLN A 488 -5.43 -14.93 -19.56
CA GLN A 488 -5.41 -15.59 -20.88
C GLN A 488 -4.07 -16.27 -21.24
N VAL A 489 -3.46 -16.92 -20.25
CA VAL A 489 -2.31 -17.81 -20.44
C VAL A 489 -2.73 -19.06 -21.23
N THR A 490 -2.09 -19.33 -22.37
CA THR A 490 -2.48 -20.42 -23.29
C THR A 490 -1.68 -21.70 -23.07
N GLU A 491 -0.51 -21.62 -22.43
CA GLU A 491 0.43 -22.74 -22.27
C GLU A 491 -0.17 -23.93 -21.51
N VAL A 492 -1.15 -23.68 -20.62
CA VAL A 492 -1.91 -24.74 -19.92
C VAL A 492 -2.75 -25.57 -20.89
N TYR A 493 -3.26 -24.95 -21.95
CA TYR A 493 -4.00 -25.61 -23.02
C TYR A 493 -3.04 -26.24 -24.06
N ASP A 494 -2.06 -25.47 -24.54
CA ASP A 494 -1.21 -25.83 -25.68
C ASP A 494 -0.27 -27.01 -25.40
N LYS A 495 0.40 -27.01 -24.24
CA LYS A 495 1.33 -28.08 -23.84
C LYS A 495 0.60 -29.42 -23.69
N LYS A 496 1.22 -30.52 -24.13
CA LYS A 496 0.63 -31.86 -24.05
C LYS A 496 0.57 -32.38 -22.61
N GLY A 497 1.67 -32.32 -21.87
CA GLY A 497 1.77 -32.73 -20.46
C GLY A 497 3.00 -32.13 -19.77
N GLY A 498 3.18 -32.46 -18.50
CA GLY A 498 4.28 -32.01 -17.65
C GLY A 498 4.07 -30.62 -17.05
N ASP A 499 5.18 -29.92 -16.76
CA ASP A 499 5.16 -28.59 -16.16
C ASP A 499 4.60 -27.54 -17.13
N VAL A 500 3.40 -27.06 -16.82
CA VAL A 500 2.70 -26.00 -17.54
C VAL A 500 2.78 -24.65 -16.84
N THR A 501 3.62 -24.54 -15.80
CA THR A 501 3.91 -23.26 -15.14
C THR A 501 4.59 -22.32 -16.11
N THR A 502 4.12 -21.08 -16.16
CA THR A 502 4.67 -20.01 -17.00
C THR A 502 4.73 -18.72 -16.19
N SER A 503 5.67 -17.84 -16.52
CA SER A 503 5.90 -16.59 -15.81
C SER A 503 4.74 -15.59 -15.93
N ASN A 504 3.82 -15.80 -16.86
CA ASN A 504 2.58 -15.01 -16.99
C ASN A 504 1.40 -15.55 -16.15
N CYS A 505 1.55 -16.73 -15.54
CA CYS A 505 0.54 -17.31 -14.67
C CYS A 505 0.54 -16.65 -13.30
N ILE A 506 -0.56 -16.02 -12.91
CA ILE A 506 -0.74 -15.44 -11.56
C ILE A 506 -1.10 -16.47 -10.48
N MET A 507 -0.96 -17.76 -10.79
CA MET A 507 -1.25 -18.89 -9.88
C MET A 507 -2.62 -18.81 -9.19
N CYS A 508 -3.65 -18.30 -9.88
CA CYS A 508 -5.01 -18.20 -9.34
C CYS A 508 -5.76 -19.54 -9.26
N LEU A 509 -5.22 -20.59 -9.87
CA LEU A 509 -5.72 -21.98 -9.86
C LEU A 509 -7.15 -22.18 -10.40
N ARG A 510 -7.73 -21.19 -11.08
CA ARG A 510 -9.06 -21.33 -11.71
C ARG A 510 -9.11 -22.44 -12.76
N CYS A 511 -7.99 -22.70 -13.44
CA CYS A 511 -7.84 -23.81 -14.37
C CYS A 511 -7.97 -25.17 -13.68
N VAL A 512 -7.34 -25.35 -12.51
CA VAL A 512 -7.45 -26.56 -11.68
C VAL A 512 -8.87 -26.71 -11.15
N GLU A 513 -9.46 -25.62 -10.69
CA GLU A 513 -10.82 -25.58 -10.13
C GLU A 513 -11.90 -25.99 -11.15
N MET A 514 -11.80 -25.47 -12.37
CA MET A 514 -12.86 -25.62 -13.39
C MET A 514 -12.64 -26.79 -14.34
N CYS A 515 -11.46 -27.43 -14.33
CA CYS A 515 -11.21 -28.58 -15.18
C CYS A 515 -12.19 -29.73 -14.81
N PRO A 516 -13.00 -30.23 -15.76
CA PRO A 516 -14.02 -31.25 -15.47
C PRO A 516 -13.43 -32.67 -15.38
N TYR A 517 -12.16 -32.85 -15.78
CA TYR A 517 -11.47 -34.13 -15.73
C TYR A 517 -10.70 -34.26 -14.42
N GLU A 518 -10.92 -35.37 -13.75
CA GLU A 518 -10.29 -35.66 -12.46
C GLU A 518 -8.79 -35.85 -12.63
N ASP A 519 -8.00 -35.19 -11.77
CA ASP A 519 -6.53 -35.27 -11.71
C ASP A 519 -5.77 -34.90 -12.99
N ALA A 520 -6.43 -34.29 -13.98
CA ALA A 520 -5.81 -33.81 -15.21
C ALA A 520 -4.88 -32.60 -15.00
N LEU A 521 -5.20 -31.73 -14.03
CA LEU A 521 -4.34 -30.62 -13.61
C LEU A 521 -4.04 -30.73 -12.11
N ARG A 522 -2.76 -30.56 -11.73
CA ARG A 522 -2.28 -30.72 -10.36
C ARG A 522 -1.41 -29.53 -9.96
N LEU A 523 -1.63 -29.00 -8.77
CA LEU A 523 -0.69 -28.11 -8.11
C LEU A 523 0.23 -28.95 -7.23
N LYS A 524 1.52 -28.91 -7.53
CA LYS A 524 2.58 -29.47 -6.69
C LYS A 524 3.18 -28.36 -5.82
N ALA A 525 3.33 -28.61 -4.53
CA ALA A 525 4.12 -27.81 -3.60
C ALA A 525 5.30 -28.65 -3.10
N ALA A 526 6.54 -28.19 -3.29
CA ALA A 526 7.76 -28.96 -2.96
C ALA A 526 7.72 -30.40 -3.50
N GLY A 527 7.25 -30.58 -4.74
CA GLY A 527 7.11 -31.90 -5.38
C GLY A 527 5.87 -32.72 -4.97
N LYS A 528 5.20 -32.39 -3.86
CA LYS A 528 3.99 -33.11 -3.40
C LYS A 528 2.72 -32.47 -3.96
N THR A 529 1.76 -33.29 -4.39
CA THR A 529 0.49 -32.78 -4.92
C THR A 529 -0.39 -32.25 -3.78
N VAL A 530 -0.71 -30.95 -3.80
CA VAL A 530 -1.54 -30.30 -2.79
C VAL A 530 -2.98 -30.12 -3.28
N LEU A 531 -3.15 -29.75 -4.54
CA LEU A 531 -4.47 -29.58 -5.16
C LEU A 531 -4.52 -30.31 -6.50
N LYS A 532 -5.69 -30.85 -6.83
CA LYS A 532 -5.95 -31.59 -8.05
C LYS A 532 -7.33 -31.24 -8.61
N SER A 533 -7.46 -31.24 -9.93
CA SER A 533 -8.75 -31.05 -10.58
C SER A 533 -9.71 -32.17 -10.21
N ARG A 534 -11.00 -31.83 -10.09
CA ARG A 534 -12.04 -32.78 -9.67
C ARG A 534 -13.14 -32.79 -10.69
N ASN A 535 -13.70 -33.98 -10.93
CA ASN A 535 -14.89 -34.07 -11.76
C ASN A 535 -16.09 -33.53 -10.99
N TRP A 536 -16.55 -32.34 -11.39
CA TRP A 536 -17.72 -31.68 -10.83
C TRP A 536 -19.00 -31.92 -11.64
N LEU A 537 -18.92 -32.66 -12.76
CA LEU A 537 -20.06 -33.12 -13.57
C LEU A 537 -20.71 -34.38 -12.99
N LYS A 538 -20.03 -35.09 -12.09
CA LYS A 538 -20.53 -36.26 -11.35
C LYS A 538 -21.31 -35.88 -10.08
#